data_AF-A0A388K414-F1
#
_entry.id   AF-A0A388K414-F1
#
_cell.length_a   1.000
_cell.length_b   1.000
_cell.length_c   1.000
_cell.angle_alpha   90.00
_cell.angle_beta   90.00
_cell.angle_gamma   90.00
#
_symmetry.space_group_name_H-M   'P 1'
#
loop_
_entity.id
_entity.type
_entity.pdbx_description
1 polymer ?
#
loop_
_entity_poly.entity_id
_entity_poly.type
_entity_poly.pdbx_seq_one_letter_code
_entity_poly.pdbx_strand_id
1 'polypeptide(L)'
;MSIIFVFQAVVFFALSISVQRSDIEGRARIFKQKLAAPIVFAAIFGIATIQLMRKRPQHMVRFGPPLAVVMLLPVAILFCIGVGGWIFLGVCTLLFTALVAWRTLSTRKSFSYIDMVIHKSMKVVRVYIGHTVICMIGIILSAGLLFCFVDGINYAFSREFDLLGVLLLVSMYWTINVIRFLVGGIVFGTASLYYYKGAVNMPTDPSAKIFARVTSTVFGHMCIGAFLVPILEILHFVVSFANLFFSSSSSSSSSSSPSSPSSSPSSSSSSLLLLLF
;
A
#
# COMPACT_ATOMS: atom_id res chain seq x y z
N MET A 1 -5.99 -0.50 2.43
CA MET A 1 -4.88 0.45 2.67
C MET A 1 -4.29 0.97 1.36
N SER A 2 -3.85 0.14 0.39
CA SER A 2 -3.25 0.66 -0.88
C SER A 2 -4.11 1.66 -1.66
N ILE A 3 -5.43 1.51 -1.71
CA ILE A 3 -6.36 2.46 -2.37
C ILE A 3 -6.30 3.84 -1.75
N ILE A 4 -6.24 3.89 -0.42
CA ILE A 4 -6.29 5.13 0.34
C ILE A 4 -5.10 5.98 -0.08
N PHE A 5 -3.92 5.35 -0.10
CA PHE A 5 -2.67 5.98 -0.53
C PHE A 5 -2.68 6.42 -1.99
N VAL A 6 -3.17 5.57 -2.89
CA VAL A 6 -3.27 5.90 -4.31
C VAL A 6 -4.17 7.12 -4.51
N PHE A 7 -5.40 7.06 -4.01
CA PHE A 7 -6.39 8.11 -4.21
C PHE A 7 -5.94 9.43 -3.59
N GLN A 8 -5.30 9.33 -2.43
CA GLN A 8 -4.70 10.44 -1.74
C GLN A 8 -3.54 11.03 -2.55
N ALA A 9 -2.62 10.22 -3.06
CA ALA A 9 -1.53 10.67 -3.93
C ALA A 9 -2.04 11.40 -5.18
N VAL A 10 -3.10 10.89 -5.80
CA VAL A 10 -3.74 11.51 -6.97
C VAL A 10 -4.32 12.88 -6.65
N VAL A 11 -5.12 12.99 -5.58
CA VAL A 11 -5.72 14.25 -5.13
C VAL A 11 -4.64 15.26 -4.75
N PHE A 12 -3.60 14.79 -4.06
CA PHE A 12 -2.47 15.63 -3.65
C PHE A 12 -1.65 16.13 -4.82
N PHE A 13 -1.42 15.30 -5.82
CA PHE A 13 -0.70 15.68 -7.02
C PHE A 13 -1.49 16.73 -7.82
N ALA A 14 -2.80 16.53 -7.99
CA ALA A 14 -3.69 17.52 -8.62
C ALA A 14 -3.68 18.87 -7.88
N LEU A 15 -3.69 18.84 -6.54
CA LEU A 15 -3.58 20.06 -5.73
C LEU A 15 -2.20 20.71 -5.83
N SER A 16 -1.12 19.94 -5.99
CA SER A 16 0.25 20.46 -6.07
C SER A 16 0.53 21.15 -7.40
N ILE A 17 0.02 20.62 -8.53
CA ILE A 17 0.11 21.30 -9.84
C ILE A 17 -0.47 22.72 -9.78
N SER A 18 -1.53 22.93 -8.97
CA SER A 18 -2.15 24.25 -8.81
C SER A 18 -1.28 25.27 -8.04
N VAL A 19 -0.18 24.87 -7.41
CA VAL A 19 0.63 25.72 -6.49
C VAL A 19 1.73 26.49 -7.21
N GLN A 20 2.23 25.98 -8.33
CA GLN A 20 3.50 26.41 -8.93
C GLN A 20 3.51 27.86 -9.46
N ARG A 21 2.40 28.61 -9.35
CA ARG A 21 2.19 29.93 -9.94
C ARG A 21 2.14 31.11 -8.94
N SER A 22 2.55 30.94 -7.67
CA SER A 22 2.35 31.98 -6.63
C SER A 22 3.62 32.50 -5.93
N ASP A 23 3.62 33.81 -5.66
CA ASP A 23 4.69 34.59 -5.00
C ASP A 23 5.00 34.16 -3.55
N ILE A 24 6.23 34.44 -3.13
CA ILE A 24 6.89 33.88 -1.93
C ILE A 24 6.15 34.20 -0.61
N GLU A 25 5.63 35.42 -0.42
CA GLU A 25 4.90 35.78 0.81
C GLU A 25 3.46 35.22 0.85
N GLY A 26 2.87 34.95 -0.32
CA GLY A 26 1.61 34.24 -0.45
C GLY A 26 1.73 32.75 -0.08
N ARG A 27 2.91 32.15 -0.27
CA ARG A 27 3.11 30.71 -0.10
C ARG A 27 2.81 30.21 1.30
N ALA A 28 3.18 30.90 2.37
CA ALA A 28 2.98 30.37 3.72
C ALA A 28 1.48 30.25 4.09
N ARG A 29 0.66 31.23 3.71
CA ARG A 29 -0.80 31.18 3.92
C ARG A 29 -1.47 30.17 2.99
N ILE A 30 -1.06 30.15 1.73
CA ILE A 30 -1.56 29.20 0.73
C ILE A 30 -1.19 27.75 1.12
N PHE A 31 0.03 27.53 1.64
CA PHE A 31 0.50 26.23 2.09
C PHE A 31 -0.33 25.71 3.27
N LYS A 32 -0.62 26.54 4.28
CA LYS A 32 -1.49 26.14 5.40
C LYS A 32 -2.90 25.74 4.93
N GLN A 33 -3.50 26.54 4.05
CA GLN A 33 -4.83 26.23 3.50
C GLN A 33 -4.81 24.95 2.64
N LYS A 34 -3.78 24.77 1.82
CA LYS A 34 -3.62 23.60 0.95
C LYS A 34 -3.21 22.33 1.67
N LEU A 35 -2.56 22.43 2.84
CA LEU A 35 -2.28 21.29 3.72
C LEU A 35 -3.54 20.84 4.47
N ALA A 36 -4.40 21.79 4.88
CA ALA A 36 -5.60 21.49 5.65
C ALA A 36 -6.64 20.68 4.83
N ALA A 37 -6.93 21.11 3.60
CA ALA A 37 -7.93 20.46 2.74
C ALA A 37 -7.72 18.92 2.59
N PRO A 38 -6.51 18.43 2.28
CA PRO A 38 -6.30 17.01 2.09
C PRO A 38 -6.12 16.23 3.39
N ILE A 39 -5.74 16.85 4.51
CA ILE A 39 -5.83 16.23 5.84
C ILE A 39 -7.31 16.00 6.21
N VAL A 40 -8.17 16.99 5.98
CA VAL A 40 -9.61 16.87 6.21
C VAL A 40 -10.20 15.78 5.31
N PHE A 41 -9.81 15.78 4.03
CA PHE A 41 -10.20 14.74 3.09
C PHE A 41 -9.75 13.35 3.53
N ALA A 42 -8.49 13.22 3.98
CA ALA A 42 -7.94 11.98 4.53
C ALA A 42 -8.74 11.47 5.72
N ALA A 43 -9.14 12.39 6.62
CA ALA A 43 -9.91 12.06 7.79
C ALA A 43 -11.33 11.59 7.42
N ILE A 44 -12.04 12.32 6.55
CA ILE A 44 -13.38 11.94 6.08
C ILE A 44 -13.33 10.58 5.38
N PHE A 45 -12.38 10.42 4.47
CA PHE A 45 -12.20 9.19 3.71
C PHE A 45 -11.76 8.01 4.61
N GLY A 46 -10.91 8.27 5.60
CA GLY A 46 -10.51 7.30 6.63
C GLY A 46 -11.71 6.81 7.44
N ILE A 47 -12.56 7.73 7.91
CA ILE A 47 -13.80 7.40 8.63
C ILE A 47 -14.72 6.56 7.73
N ALA A 48 -14.94 6.99 6.49
CA ALA A 48 -15.79 6.27 5.54
C ALA A 48 -15.26 4.85 5.29
N THR A 49 -13.95 4.70 5.11
CA THR A 49 -13.30 3.40 4.88
C THR A 49 -13.40 2.49 6.11
N ILE A 50 -13.22 3.04 7.31
CA ILE A 50 -13.38 2.29 8.56
C ILE A 50 -14.83 1.84 8.75
N GLN A 51 -15.80 2.72 8.48
CA GLN A 51 -17.22 2.37 8.53
C GLN A 51 -17.57 1.28 7.52
N LEU A 52 -17.01 1.36 6.32
CA LEU A 52 -17.17 0.33 5.29
C LEU A 52 -16.57 -1.01 5.75
N MET A 53 -15.39 -1.00 6.37
CA MET A 53 -14.79 -2.20 6.97
C MET A 53 -15.66 -2.81 8.06
N ARG A 54 -16.26 -1.98 8.92
CA ARG A 54 -17.13 -2.44 10.01
C ARG A 54 -18.38 -3.15 9.48
N LYS A 55 -18.99 -2.62 8.42
CA LYS A 55 -20.23 -3.18 7.86
C LYS A 55 -19.98 -4.35 6.90
N ARG A 56 -18.95 -4.27 6.05
CA ARG A 56 -18.75 -5.16 4.89
C ARG A 56 -17.26 -5.41 4.59
N PRO A 57 -16.51 -6.08 5.49
CA PRO A 57 -15.07 -6.25 5.35
C PRO A 57 -14.67 -7.09 4.13
N GLN A 58 -15.45 -8.13 3.80
CA GLN A 58 -15.21 -9.00 2.64
C GLN A 58 -15.23 -8.22 1.32
N HIS A 59 -16.17 -7.29 1.19
CA HIS A 59 -16.28 -6.46 -0.01
C HIS A 59 -15.06 -5.54 -0.15
N MET A 60 -14.58 -4.94 0.94
CA MET A 60 -13.43 -4.02 0.85
C MET A 60 -12.14 -4.71 0.41
N VAL A 61 -11.97 -5.99 0.76
CA VAL A 61 -10.79 -6.77 0.37
C VAL A 61 -10.82 -7.11 -1.11
N ARG A 62 -12.00 -7.47 -1.63
CA ARG A 62 -12.20 -7.81 -3.04
C ARG A 62 -12.21 -6.59 -3.95
N PHE A 63 -12.90 -5.52 -3.55
CA PHE A 63 -12.94 -4.27 -4.31
C PHE A 63 -11.70 -3.44 -4.15
N GLY A 64 -10.89 -3.75 -3.13
CA GLY A 64 -9.84 -2.86 -2.73
C GLY A 64 -8.76 -2.68 -3.81
N PRO A 65 -8.00 -3.73 -4.11
CA PRO A 65 -6.95 -3.65 -5.12
C PRO A 65 -7.45 -3.20 -6.53
N PRO A 66 -8.61 -3.68 -7.05
CA PRO A 66 -9.18 -3.17 -8.30
C PRO A 66 -9.46 -1.66 -8.28
N LEU A 67 -10.00 -1.13 -7.18
CA LEU A 67 -10.27 0.30 -7.03
C LEU A 67 -8.97 1.11 -7.07
N ALA A 68 -7.87 0.59 -6.52
CA ALA A 68 -6.56 1.24 -6.62
C ALA A 68 -6.07 1.33 -8.07
N VAL A 69 -6.25 0.27 -8.86
CA VAL A 69 -5.89 0.27 -10.30
C VAL A 69 -6.75 1.29 -11.06
N VAL A 70 -8.07 1.28 -10.83
CA VAL A 70 -9.01 2.22 -11.46
C VAL A 70 -8.67 3.67 -11.12
N MET A 71 -8.18 3.95 -9.92
CA MET A 71 -7.78 5.31 -9.51
C MET A 71 -6.40 5.72 -10.03
N LEU A 72 -5.46 4.79 -10.19
CA LEU A 72 -4.13 5.07 -10.75
C LEU A 72 -4.15 5.28 -12.26
N LEU A 73 -5.02 4.55 -12.97
CA LEU A 73 -5.03 4.52 -14.43
C LEU A 73 -5.26 5.91 -15.06
N PRO A 74 -6.26 6.73 -14.64
CA PRO A 74 -6.44 8.08 -15.17
C PRO A 74 -5.22 8.98 -14.94
N VAL A 75 -4.52 8.81 -13.81
CA VAL A 75 -3.34 9.61 -13.49
C VAL A 75 -2.16 9.22 -14.37
N ALA A 76 -1.93 7.93 -14.57
CA ALA A 76 -0.92 7.46 -15.52
C ALA A 76 -1.21 7.98 -16.94
N ILE A 77 -2.47 7.93 -17.38
CA ILE A 77 -2.90 8.45 -18.69
C ILE A 77 -2.66 9.96 -18.79
N LEU A 78 -3.05 10.74 -17.77
CA LEU A 78 -2.84 12.18 -17.74
C LEU A 78 -1.35 12.56 -17.86
N PHE A 79 -0.46 11.82 -17.18
CA PHE A 79 0.98 12.00 -17.34
C PHE A 79 1.48 11.63 -18.73
N CYS A 80 0.96 10.56 -19.33
CA CYS A 80 1.32 10.15 -20.69
C CYS A 80 0.86 11.15 -21.76
N ILE A 81 -0.28 11.82 -21.57
CA ILE A 81 -0.80 12.86 -22.49
C ILE A 81 0.10 14.12 -22.49
N GLY A 82 1.06 14.21 -21.57
CA GLY A 82 2.10 15.23 -21.63
C GLY A 82 1.70 16.57 -21.01
N VAL A 83 0.70 16.59 -20.12
CA VAL A 83 0.41 17.74 -19.26
C VAL A 83 1.63 17.96 -18.33
N GLY A 84 2.64 18.68 -18.81
CA GLY A 84 3.88 18.99 -18.09
C GLY A 84 5.17 18.38 -18.66
N GLY A 85 5.16 17.66 -19.79
CA GLY A 85 6.40 17.13 -20.41
C GLY A 85 7.02 15.90 -19.71
N TRP A 86 6.40 15.40 -18.64
CA TRP A 86 6.90 14.27 -17.83
C TRP A 86 6.50 12.90 -18.40
N ILE A 87 6.71 12.67 -19.71
CA ILE A 87 6.30 11.42 -20.38
C ILE A 87 6.91 10.20 -19.69
N PHE A 88 8.19 10.29 -19.29
CA PHE A 88 8.89 9.24 -18.57
C PHE A 88 8.16 8.83 -17.27
N LEU A 89 7.71 9.81 -16.47
CA LEU A 89 6.96 9.55 -15.24
C LEU A 89 5.60 8.90 -15.54
N GLY A 90 4.95 9.27 -16.65
CA GLY A 90 3.75 8.61 -17.15
C GLY A 90 3.98 7.14 -17.46
N VAL A 91 5.03 6.82 -18.20
CA VAL A 91 5.39 5.43 -18.53
C VAL A 91 5.70 4.62 -17.26
N CYS A 92 6.48 5.17 -16.33
CA CYS A 92 6.78 4.51 -15.05
C CYS A 92 5.51 4.26 -14.23
N THR A 93 4.63 5.25 -14.09
CA THR A 93 3.38 5.11 -13.34
C THR A 93 2.42 4.11 -13.99
N LEU A 94 2.38 4.05 -15.32
CA LEU A 94 1.62 3.05 -16.06
C LEU A 94 2.16 1.63 -15.80
N LEU A 95 3.49 1.45 -15.81
CA LEU A 95 4.13 0.18 -15.50
C LEU A 95 3.85 -0.26 -14.05
N PHE A 96 3.92 0.66 -13.09
CA PHE A 96 3.52 0.39 -11.71
C PHE A 96 2.04 0.02 -11.59
N THR A 97 1.16 0.70 -12.33
CA THR A 97 -0.27 0.38 -12.35
C THR A 97 -0.52 -1.02 -12.91
N ALA A 98 0.20 -1.40 -13.96
CA ALA A 98 0.17 -2.75 -14.53
C ALA A 98 0.68 -3.80 -13.53
N LEU A 99 1.75 -3.53 -12.78
CA LEU A 99 2.25 -4.40 -11.71
C LEU A 99 1.21 -4.58 -10.60
N VAL A 100 0.55 -3.51 -10.16
CA VAL A 100 -0.53 -3.56 -9.16
C VAL A 100 -1.72 -4.35 -9.69
N ALA A 101 -2.08 -4.17 -10.96
CA ALA A 101 -3.15 -4.93 -11.61
C ALA A 101 -2.81 -6.42 -11.70
N TRP A 102 -1.58 -6.74 -12.13
CA TRP A 102 -1.07 -8.10 -12.18
C TRP A 102 -1.14 -8.77 -10.79
N ARG A 103 -0.61 -8.11 -9.76
CA ARG A 103 -0.67 -8.62 -8.39
C ARG A 103 -2.10 -8.84 -7.92
N THR A 104 -3.00 -7.91 -8.25
CA THR A 104 -4.43 -8.03 -7.95
C THR A 104 -5.06 -9.25 -8.61
N LEU A 105 -4.64 -9.59 -9.83
CA LEU A 105 -5.10 -10.77 -10.55
C LEU A 105 -4.49 -12.07 -9.99
N SER A 106 -3.18 -12.09 -9.71
CA SER A 106 -2.50 -13.26 -9.15
C SER A 106 -3.00 -13.64 -7.76
N THR A 107 -3.30 -12.64 -6.92
CA THR A 107 -3.80 -12.86 -5.56
C THR A 107 -5.26 -13.30 -5.50
N ARG A 108 -5.98 -13.34 -6.63
CA ARG A 108 -7.40 -13.75 -6.65
C ARG A 108 -7.63 -15.15 -6.11
N LYS A 109 -6.68 -16.07 -6.33
CA LYS A 109 -6.81 -17.47 -5.88
C LYS A 109 -6.70 -17.62 -4.35
N SER A 110 -6.06 -16.66 -3.67
CA SER A 110 -5.81 -16.72 -2.22
C SER A 110 -6.89 -16.02 -1.37
N PHE A 111 -7.95 -15.49 -1.98
CA PHE A 111 -8.97 -14.72 -1.25
C PHE A 111 -9.70 -15.52 -0.17
N SER A 112 -9.88 -16.83 -0.34
CA SER A 112 -10.59 -17.66 0.66
C SER A 112 -9.90 -17.64 2.03
N TYR A 113 -8.57 -17.72 2.04
CA TYR A 113 -7.78 -17.65 3.28
C TYR A 113 -7.82 -16.26 3.91
N ILE A 114 -7.66 -15.21 3.09
CA ILE A 114 -7.67 -13.82 3.54
C ILE A 114 -9.03 -13.45 4.14
N ASP A 115 -10.13 -13.91 3.53
CA ASP A 115 -11.49 -13.70 4.05
C ASP A 115 -11.66 -14.31 5.45
N MET A 116 -11.09 -15.50 5.71
CA MET A 116 -11.13 -16.13 7.03
C MET A 116 -10.34 -15.33 8.08
N VAL A 117 -9.12 -14.91 7.75
CA VAL A 117 -8.26 -14.11 8.65
C VAL A 117 -8.92 -12.78 8.97
N ILE A 118 -9.48 -12.11 7.97
CA ILE A 118 -10.14 -10.81 8.13
C ILE A 118 -11.42 -10.95 8.95
N HIS A 119 -12.21 -12.01 8.73
CA HIS A 119 -13.40 -12.22 9.55
C HIS A 119 -13.06 -12.38 11.04
N LYS A 120 -11.97 -13.11 11.35
CA LYS A 120 -11.48 -13.25 12.73
C LYS A 120 -10.93 -11.94 13.29
N SER A 121 -10.11 -11.20 12.54
CA SER A 121 -9.54 -9.93 13.00
C SER A 121 -10.60 -8.84 13.20
N MET A 122 -11.66 -8.84 12.39
CA MET A 122 -12.76 -7.87 12.52
C MET A 122 -13.58 -8.01 13.80
N LYS A 123 -13.59 -9.19 14.43
CA LYS A 123 -14.17 -9.34 15.78
C LYS A 123 -13.35 -8.56 16.80
N VAL A 124 -12.02 -8.64 16.71
CA VAL A 124 -11.09 -7.92 17.60
C VAL A 124 -11.18 -6.42 17.38
N VAL A 125 -11.16 -5.97 16.11
CA VAL A 125 -11.22 -4.54 15.77
C VAL A 125 -12.52 -3.88 16.26
N ARG A 126 -13.63 -4.62 16.34
CA ARG A 126 -14.90 -4.10 16.87
C ARG A 126 -14.90 -3.92 18.38
N VAL A 127 -14.15 -4.74 19.12
CA VAL A 127 -14.07 -4.66 20.59
C VAL A 127 -13.18 -3.51 21.04
N TYR A 128 -12.09 -3.25 20.33
CA TYR A 128 -11.08 -2.26 20.75
C TYR A 128 -11.13 -1.00 19.89
N ILE A 129 -11.69 0.09 20.46
CA ILE A 129 -11.77 1.38 19.79
C ILE A 129 -10.38 1.98 19.48
N GLY A 130 -9.37 1.63 20.30
CA GLY A 130 -7.98 2.08 20.13
C GLY A 130 -7.40 1.77 18.76
N HIS A 131 -7.76 0.64 18.15
CA HIS A 131 -7.32 0.29 16.78
C HIS A 131 -7.84 1.27 15.74
N THR A 132 -9.10 1.70 15.91
CA THR A 132 -9.72 2.66 15.01
C THR A 132 -8.97 3.98 15.06
N VAL A 133 -8.61 4.42 16.27
CA VAL A 133 -7.83 5.65 16.49
C VAL A 133 -6.43 5.55 15.89
N ILE A 134 -5.71 4.46 16.13
CA ILE A 134 -4.36 4.24 15.58
C ILE A 134 -4.38 4.20 14.05
N CYS A 135 -5.35 3.52 13.44
CA CYS A 135 -5.53 3.50 11.99
C CYS A 135 -5.83 4.91 11.44
N MET A 136 -6.67 5.70 12.12
CA MET A 136 -6.97 7.07 11.73
C MET A 136 -5.74 7.97 11.79
N ILE A 137 -4.97 7.89 12.88
CA ILE A 137 -3.71 8.64 13.02
C ILE A 137 -2.74 8.23 11.91
N GLY A 138 -2.61 6.92 11.64
CA GLY A 138 -1.77 6.41 10.56
C GLY A 138 -2.16 6.98 9.19
N ILE A 139 -3.46 7.04 8.87
CA ILE A 139 -3.98 7.60 7.61
C ILE A 139 -3.71 9.11 7.53
N ILE A 140 -3.95 9.85 8.61
CA ILE A 140 -3.73 11.31 8.65
C ILE A 140 -2.24 11.61 8.51
N LEU A 141 -1.38 10.89 9.25
CA LEU A 141 0.06 11.06 9.20
C LEU A 141 0.60 10.73 7.80
N SER A 142 0.14 9.64 7.20
CA SER A 142 0.53 9.30 5.84
C SER A 142 0.09 10.34 4.82
N ALA A 143 -1.10 10.93 5.00
CA ALA A 143 -1.61 11.99 4.14
C ALA A 143 -0.70 13.22 4.19
N GLY A 144 -0.42 13.70 5.41
CA GLY A 144 0.40 14.89 5.63
C GLY A 144 1.81 14.69 5.10
N LEU A 145 2.42 13.53 5.35
CA LEU A 145 3.74 13.21 4.81
C LEU A 145 3.74 13.18 3.28
N LEU A 146 2.74 12.54 2.66
CA LEU A 146 2.65 12.48 1.21
C LEU A 146 2.57 13.88 0.60
N PHE A 147 1.80 14.79 1.20
CA PHE A 147 1.78 16.19 0.77
C PHE A 147 3.15 16.85 0.80
N CYS A 148 3.83 16.75 1.95
CA CYS A 148 5.13 17.36 2.16
C CYS A 148 6.17 16.79 1.17
N PHE A 149 6.13 15.48 0.92
CA PHE A 149 7.02 14.85 -0.05
C PHE A 149 6.71 15.28 -1.49
N VAL A 150 5.44 15.32 -1.90
CA VAL A 150 5.06 15.75 -3.26
C VAL A 150 5.50 17.19 -3.52
N ASP A 151 5.28 18.09 -2.56
CA ASP A 151 5.74 19.48 -2.67
C ASP A 151 7.27 19.57 -2.75
N GLY A 152 7.98 18.84 -1.89
CA GLY A 152 9.45 18.77 -1.90
C GLY A 152 10.02 18.18 -3.20
N ILE A 153 9.39 17.14 -3.75
CA ILE A 153 9.77 16.49 -5.01
C ILE A 153 9.58 17.47 -6.18
N ASN A 154 8.41 18.12 -6.24
CA ASN A 154 8.13 19.12 -7.28
C ASN A 154 9.13 20.28 -7.20
N TYR A 155 9.47 20.73 -6.00
CA TYR A 155 10.47 21.77 -5.79
C TYR A 155 11.86 21.32 -6.29
N ALA A 156 12.30 20.11 -5.94
CA ALA A 156 13.59 19.56 -6.37
C ALA A 156 13.70 19.45 -7.90
N PHE A 157 12.68 18.89 -8.56
CA PHE A 157 12.67 18.77 -10.02
C PHE A 157 12.55 20.12 -10.73
N SER A 158 11.85 21.10 -10.15
CA SER A 158 11.78 22.46 -10.72
C SER A 158 13.11 23.21 -10.70
N ARG A 159 14.07 22.74 -9.90
CA ARG A 159 15.42 23.31 -9.76
C ARG A 159 16.49 22.44 -10.39
N GLU A 160 16.10 21.44 -11.20
CA GLU A 160 17.02 20.52 -11.88
C GLU A 160 17.91 19.71 -10.91
N PHE A 161 17.48 19.55 -9.65
CA PHE A 161 18.15 18.69 -8.69
C PHE A 161 17.65 17.25 -8.80
N ASP A 162 17.93 16.60 -9.92
CA ASP A 162 17.39 15.27 -10.26
C ASP A 162 17.72 14.21 -9.21
N LEU A 163 18.98 14.16 -8.74
CA LEU A 163 19.40 13.21 -7.70
C LEU A 163 18.63 13.42 -6.39
N LEU A 164 18.39 14.68 -6.00
CA LEU A 164 17.64 15.01 -4.80
C LEU A 164 16.17 14.61 -4.97
N GLY A 165 15.57 14.88 -6.13
CA GLY A 165 14.20 14.46 -6.46
C GLY A 165 14.01 12.94 -6.36
N VAL A 166 14.95 12.17 -6.92
CA VAL A 166 14.95 10.70 -6.82
C VAL A 166 15.12 10.24 -5.37
N LEU A 167 16.04 10.83 -4.61
CA LEU A 167 16.26 10.50 -3.20
C LEU A 167 15.01 10.79 -2.35
N LEU A 168 14.32 11.92 -2.58
CA LEU A 168 13.06 12.23 -1.92
C LEU A 168 11.96 11.24 -2.29
N LEU A 169 11.89 10.79 -3.55
CA LEU A 169 10.90 9.81 -4.00
C LEU A 169 11.12 8.45 -3.34
N VAL A 170 12.38 8.00 -3.24
CA VAL A 170 12.74 6.78 -2.52
C VAL A 170 12.42 6.91 -1.02
N SER A 171 12.74 8.05 -0.41
CA SER A 171 12.44 8.34 1.00
C SER A 171 10.93 8.37 1.27
N MET A 172 10.14 8.98 0.38
CA MET A 172 8.67 9.00 0.45
C MET A 172 8.12 7.58 0.41
N TYR A 173 8.56 6.77 -0.56
CA TYR A 173 8.11 5.40 -0.70
C TYR A 173 8.45 4.55 0.54
N TRP A 174 9.68 4.68 1.04
CA TRP A 174 10.13 3.98 2.23
C TRP A 174 9.30 4.37 3.47
N THR A 175 9.18 5.67 3.77
CA THR A 175 8.42 6.16 4.94
C THR A 175 6.96 5.74 4.91
N ILE A 176 6.32 5.75 3.73
CA ILE A 176 4.95 5.24 3.55
C ILE A 176 4.87 3.76 3.92
N ASN A 177 5.81 2.93 3.45
CA ASN A 177 5.84 1.51 3.78
C ASN A 177 6.09 1.27 5.27
N VAL A 178 6.99 2.02 5.89
CA VAL A 178 7.23 1.95 7.34
C VAL A 178 5.95 2.22 8.12
N ILE A 179 5.19 3.27 7.78
CA ILE A 179 3.91 3.58 8.44
C ILE A 179 2.90 2.43 8.25
N ARG A 180 2.85 1.85 7.05
CA ARG A 180 1.94 0.72 6.76
C ARG A 180 2.30 -0.52 7.58
N PHE A 181 3.59 -0.86 7.68
CA PHE A 181 4.06 -1.97 8.52
C PHE A 181 3.84 -1.69 10.00
N LEU A 182 4.02 -0.46 10.45
CA LEU A 182 3.77 -0.06 11.82
C LEU A 182 2.30 -0.26 12.19
N VAL A 183 1.39 0.35 11.42
CA VAL A 183 -0.07 0.24 11.64
C VAL A 183 -0.52 -1.23 11.51
N GLY A 184 -0.04 -1.93 10.49
CA GLY A 184 -0.33 -3.36 10.30
C GLY A 184 0.15 -4.20 11.47
N GLY A 185 1.38 -4.02 11.93
CA GLY A 185 1.97 -4.74 13.06
C GLY A 185 1.22 -4.51 14.37
N ILE A 186 0.73 -3.30 14.62
CA ILE A 186 -0.11 -3.02 15.79
C ILE A 186 -1.45 -3.75 15.69
N VAL A 187 -2.12 -3.71 14.53
CA VAL A 187 -3.42 -4.37 14.31
C VAL A 187 -3.30 -5.89 14.35
N PHE A 188 -2.25 -6.46 13.74
CA PHE A 188 -2.03 -7.91 13.76
C PHE A 188 -1.53 -8.39 15.13
N GLY A 189 -0.66 -7.63 15.80
CA GLY A 189 -0.15 -7.98 17.13
C GLY A 189 -1.23 -7.98 18.21
N THR A 190 -2.21 -7.09 18.09
CA THR A 190 -3.38 -7.04 18.98
C THR A 190 -4.36 -8.15 18.67
N ALA A 191 -4.58 -8.45 17.39
CA ALA A 191 -5.40 -9.59 16.96
C ALA A 191 -4.80 -10.93 17.41
N SER A 192 -3.47 -11.09 17.31
CA SER A 192 -2.79 -12.29 17.80
C SER A 192 -2.84 -12.38 19.33
N LEU A 193 -2.64 -11.28 20.05
CA LEU A 193 -2.78 -11.26 21.52
C LEU A 193 -4.18 -11.69 21.96
N TYR A 194 -5.22 -11.21 21.28
CA TYR A 194 -6.61 -11.61 21.53
C TYR A 194 -6.82 -13.10 21.30
N TYR A 195 -6.24 -13.64 20.22
CA TYR A 195 -6.35 -15.06 19.90
C TYR A 195 -5.66 -15.96 20.93
N TYR A 196 -4.45 -15.60 21.36
CA TYR A 196 -3.66 -16.44 22.27
C TYR A 196 -4.05 -16.30 23.74
N LYS A 197 -4.37 -15.10 24.23
CA LYS A 197 -4.76 -14.89 25.63
C LYS A 197 -6.25 -15.11 25.89
N GLY A 198 -7.07 -15.12 24.83
CA GLY A 198 -8.52 -15.12 24.95
C GLY A 198 -9.08 -13.78 25.45
N ALA A 199 -10.41 -13.66 25.44
CA ALA A 199 -11.10 -12.43 25.82
C ALA A 199 -10.99 -12.11 27.33
N VAL A 200 -10.88 -13.13 28.18
CA VAL A 200 -10.92 -12.98 29.65
C VAL A 200 -9.61 -12.42 30.23
N ASN A 201 -8.46 -12.74 29.62
CA ASN A 201 -7.13 -12.37 30.14
C ASN A 201 -6.48 -11.21 29.36
N MET A 202 -7.30 -10.39 28.69
CA MET A 202 -6.83 -9.24 27.91
C MET A 202 -6.47 -8.07 28.85
N PRO A 203 -5.31 -7.42 28.71
CA PRO A 203 -5.00 -6.21 29.46
C PRO A 203 -5.99 -5.09 29.09
N THR A 204 -6.24 -4.16 30.01
CA THR A 204 -7.19 -3.04 29.83
C THR A 204 -6.93 -2.23 28.55
N ASP A 205 -5.65 -1.97 28.25
CA ASP A 205 -5.21 -1.26 27.04
C ASP A 205 -4.21 -2.06 26.21
N PRO A 206 -4.67 -3.02 25.39
CA PRO A 206 -3.77 -3.89 24.61
C PRO A 206 -3.05 -3.12 23.51
N SER A 207 -3.74 -2.14 22.90
CA SER A 207 -3.21 -1.38 21.76
C SER A 207 -2.04 -0.47 22.17
N ALA A 208 -2.09 0.14 23.36
CA ALA A 208 -1.01 0.99 23.86
C ALA A 208 0.25 0.17 24.20
N LYS A 209 0.08 -0.98 24.86
CA LYS A 209 1.21 -1.87 25.19
C LYS A 209 1.89 -2.43 23.94
N ILE A 210 1.09 -2.81 22.94
CA ILE A 210 1.63 -3.31 21.67
C ILE A 210 2.26 -2.17 20.88
N PHE A 211 1.66 -0.98 20.86
CA PHE A 211 2.28 0.20 20.25
C PHE A 211 3.66 0.47 20.83
N ALA A 212 3.78 0.58 22.16
CA ALA A 212 5.05 0.80 22.84
C ALA A 212 6.08 -0.27 22.53
N ARG A 213 5.67 -1.54 22.46
CA ARG A 213 6.55 -2.65 22.08
C ARG A 213 7.00 -2.56 20.63
N VAL A 214 6.08 -2.31 19.70
CA VAL A 214 6.39 -2.22 18.27
C VAL A 214 7.33 -1.06 18.01
N THR A 215 7.12 0.11 18.62
CA THR A 215 7.99 1.28 18.45
C THR A 215 9.36 1.13 19.10
N SER A 216 9.48 0.41 20.22
CA SER A 216 10.76 0.26 20.93
C SER A 216 11.60 -0.91 20.43
N THR A 217 10.99 -2.07 20.19
CA THR A 217 11.74 -3.32 19.95
C THR A 217 11.77 -3.78 18.51
N VAL A 218 10.70 -3.50 17.73
CA VAL A 218 10.55 -4.05 16.38
C VAL A 218 10.73 -2.99 15.29
N PHE A 219 10.77 -1.71 15.67
CA PHE A 219 10.82 -0.60 14.72
C PHE A 219 12.02 -0.68 13.77
N GLY A 220 13.22 -1.02 14.28
CA GLY A 220 14.41 -1.19 13.45
C GLY A 220 14.25 -2.29 12.39
N HIS A 221 13.69 -3.44 12.79
CA HIS A 221 13.43 -4.53 11.85
C HIS A 221 12.31 -4.22 10.85
N MET A 222 11.28 -3.48 11.26
CA MET A 222 10.25 -3.00 10.34
C MET A 222 10.80 -2.00 9.32
N CYS A 223 11.70 -1.11 9.74
CA CYS A 223 12.37 -0.16 8.86
C CYS A 223 13.22 -0.84 7.79
N ILE A 224 13.98 -1.86 8.19
CA ILE A 224 14.78 -2.68 7.25
C ILE A 224 13.84 -3.50 6.35
N GLY A 225 12.81 -4.13 6.92
CA GLY A 225 11.81 -4.88 6.17
C GLY A 225 11.10 -4.03 5.11
N ALA A 226 10.86 -2.75 5.40
CA ALA A 226 10.24 -1.82 4.45
C ALA A 226 11.10 -1.55 3.20
N PHE A 227 12.41 -1.71 3.28
CA PHE A 227 13.31 -1.70 2.12
C PHE A 227 13.39 -3.05 1.41
N LEU A 228 13.29 -4.13 2.17
CA LEU A 228 13.51 -5.49 1.68
C LEU A 228 12.29 -6.03 0.89
N VAL A 229 11.07 -5.74 1.35
CA VAL A 229 9.82 -6.16 0.67
C VAL A 229 9.77 -5.72 -0.81
N PRO A 230 10.01 -4.44 -1.16
CA PRO A 230 10.05 -4.01 -2.56
C PRO A 230 11.09 -4.76 -3.41
N ILE A 231 12.26 -5.04 -2.84
CA ILE A 231 13.34 -5.78 -3.53
C ILE A 231 12.88 -7.20 -3.83
N LEU A 232 12.26 -7.87 -2.85
CA LEU A 232 11.69 -9.21 -3.03
C LEU A 232 10.55 -9.23 -4.04
N GLU A 233 9.71 -8.19 -4.06
CA GLU A 233 8.63 -8.07 -5.04
C GLU A 233 9.17 -7.94 -6.47
N ILE A 234 10.21 -7.13 -6.67
CA ILE A 234 10.89 -7.00 -7.96
C ILE A 234 11.51 -8.35 -8.36
N LEU A 235 12.21 -9.01 -7.43
CA LEU A 235 12.82 -10.32 -7.69
C LEU A 235 11.77 -11.36 -8.08
N HIS A 236 10.64 -11.41 -7.38
CA HIS A 236 9.56 -12.34 -7.67
C HIS A 236 8.89 -12.05 -9.01
N PHE A 237 8.74 -10.78 -9.38
CA PHE A 237 8.27 -10.40 -10.71
C PHE A 237 9.23 -10.89 -11.79
N VAL A 238 10.54 -10.67 -11.65
CA VAL A 238 11.56 -11.13 -12.60
C VAL A 238 11.56 -12.66 -12.72
N VAL A 239 11.52 -13.38 -11.60
CA VAL A 239 11.48 -14.86 -11.60
C VAL A 239 10.19 -15.38 -12.24
N SER A 240 9.04 -14.80 -11.90
CA SER A 240 7.75 -15.19 -12.50
C SER A 240 7.73 -14.92 -14.00
N PHE A 241 8.29 -13.79 -14.43
CA PHE A 241 8.41 -13.42 -15.84
C PHE A 241 9.36 -14.36 -16.60
N ALA A 242 10.52 -14.67 -16.01
CA ALA A 242 11.46 -15.63 -16.58
C ALA A 242 10.83 -17.02 -16.74
N ASN A 243 10.12 -17.52 -15.73
CA ASN A 243 9.44 -18.81 -15.81
C ASN A 243 8.37 -18.84 -16.91
N LEU A 244 7.58 -17.77 -17.05
CA LEU A 244 6.61 -17.66 -18.16
C LEU A 244 7.29 -17.65 -19.53
N PHE A 245 8.44 -16.99 -19.64
CA PHE A 245 9.21 -16.94 -20.88
C PHE A 245 9.79 -18.32 -21.24
N PHE A 246 10.39 -19.04 -20.28
CA PHE A 246 10.94 -20.38 -20.50
C PHE A 246 9.86 -21.45 -20.73
N SER A 247 8.71 -21.35 -20.08
CA SER A 247 7.55 -22.24 -20.35
C SER A 247 6.95 -22.02 -21.74
N SER A 248 7.03 -20.79 -22.28
CA SER A 248 6.57 -20.50 -23.64
C SER A 248 7.52 -21.03 -24.72
N SER A 249 8.83 -21.06 -24.42
CA SER A 249 9.86 -21.60 -25.32
C SER A 249 9.89 -23.13 -25.40
N SER A 250 9.28 -23.83 -24.42
CA SER A 250 9.25 -25.30 -24.37
C SER A 250 7.99 -25.91 -24.98
N SER A 251 6.97 -25.11 -25.31
CA SER A 251 5.73 -25.57 -25.93
C SER A 251 5.76 -25.70 -27.47
N SER A 252 6.88 -25.44 -28.14
CA SER A 252 7.01 -25.56 -29.60
C SER A 252 7.54 -26.90 -30.11
N SER A 253 7.66 -27.93 -29.26
CA SER A 253 8.12 -29.26 -29.68
C SER A 253 7.52 -30.38 -28.82
N SER A 254 6.29 -30.81 -29.11
CA SER A 254 5.85 -32.19 -28.86
C SER A 254 4.46 -32.47 -29.43
N SER A 255 4.46 -33.00 -30.64
CA SER A 255 3.39 -33.85 -31.14
C SER A 255 3.46 -35.23 -30.47
N SER A 256 2.32 -35.69 -29.97
CA SER A 256 1.87 -37.08 -29.81
C SER A 256 1.85 -37.73 -28.40
N SER A 257 0.64 -38.21 -28.08
CA SER A 257 0.25 -39.40 -27.31
C SER A 257 -0.11 -39.26 -25.80
N PRO A 258 -1.29 -39.76 -25.37
CA PRO A 258 -1.80 -39.62 -24.00
C PRO A 258 -1.51 -40.85 -23.12
N SER A 259 -1.11 -40.62 -21.86
CA SER A 259 -1.21 -41.63 -20.79
C SER A 259 -1.32 -41.01 -19.40
N SER A 260 -2.46 -41.31 -18.76
CA SER A 260 -2.74 -41.54 -17.33
C SER A 260 -2.39 -40.50 -16.25
N PRO A 261 -3.32 -40.20 -15.31
CA PRO A 261 -3.10 -39.21 -14.25
C PRO A 261 -2.47 -39.85 -13.00
N SER A 262 -1.36 -39.28 -12.53
CA SER A 262 -0.86 -39.49 -11.17
C SER A 262 -0.89 -38.17 -10.40
N SER A 263 -1.67 -38.18 -9.33
CA SER A 263 -1.84 -37.09 -8.38
C SER A 263 -0.58 -36.87 -7.53
N SER A 264 -0.05 -35.65 -7.52
CA SER A 264 0.89 -35.19 -6.50
C SER A 264 0.59 -33.72 -6.12
N PRO A 265 0.33 -33.41 -4.84
CA PRO A 265 0.26 -32.05 -4.35
C PRO A 265 1.49 -31.74 -3.48
N SER A 266 2.27 -30.72 -3.80
CA SER A 266 3.06 -29.95 -2.80
C SER A 266 3.96 -28.89 -3.43
N SER A 267 3.42 -27.68 -3.63
CA SER A 267 4.25 -26.48 -3.82
C SER A 267 3.61 -25.21 -3.23
N SER A 268 2.62 -25.36 -2.34
CA SER A 268 1.87 -24.22 -1.77
C SER A 268 2.50 -23.58 -0.53
N SER A 269 3.59 -24.13 0.00
CA SER A 269 4.16 -23.68 1.28
C SER A 269 4.96 -22.37 1.17
N SER A 270 5.61 -22.11 0.03
CA SER A 270 6.42 -20.90 -0.16
C SER A 270 5.58 -19.62 -0.34
N SER A 271 4.36 -19.75 -0.86
CA SER A 271 3.44 -18.64 -1.06
C SER A 271 2.74 -18.17 0.23
N LEU A 272 2.72 -19.01 1.27
CA LEU A 272 2.06 -18.71 2.55
C LEU A 272 2.89 -17.79 3.45
N LEU A 273 4.23 -17.89 3.39
CA LEU A 273 5.12 -17.03 4.17
C LEU A 273 5.15 -15.58 3.66
N LEU A 274 4.90 -15.35 2.37
CA LEU A 274 4.91 -14.02 1.75
C LEU A 274 3.54 -13.32 1.71
N LEU A 275 2.43 -14.01 2.01
CA LEU A 275 1.12 -13.37 2.17
C LEU A 275 0.94 -12.72 3.55
N LEU A 276 1.87 -12.97 4.48
CA LEU A 276 1.92 -12.40 5.82
C LEU A 276 2.79 -11.14 5.94
N PHE A 277 3.48 -10.74 4.88
CA PHE A 277 4.26 -9.51 4.76
C PHE A 277 3.71 -8.63 3.63
#